data_AF-A0A140K2H0-F1
#
_entry.id   AF-A0A140K2H0-F1
#
_cell.length_a   1.000
_cell.length_b   1.000
_cell.length_c   1.000
_cell.angle_alpha   90.00
_cell.angle_beta   90.00
_cell.angle_gamma   90.00
#
_symmetry.space_group_name_H-M   'P 1'
#
loop_
_entity.id
_entity.type
_entity.pdbx_description
1 polymer ?
#
loop_
_entity_poly.entity_id
_entity_poly.type
_entity_poly.pdbx_seq_one_letter_code
_entity_poly.pdbx_strand_id
1 'polypeptide(L)' 'MFSLDALFCDVDDFCVEFEPQWRTKLLHHQGIKRIRAKSLCLSEIMTILIAFHQNHYRNFKYF' A
#
# COMPACT_ATOMS: atom_id res chain seq x y z
N MET A 1 11.29 -1.58 -17.96
CA MET A 1 12.06 -0.74 -17.01
C MET A 1 11.09 -0.36 -15.91
N PHE A 2 11.15 -1.05 -14.77
CA PHE A 2 10.26 -0.78 -13.66
C PHE A 2 10.76 0.48 -12.94
N SER A 3 9.95 1.54 -12.90
CA SER A 3 10.26 2.76 -12.17
C SER A 3 9.51 2.76 -10.84
N LEU A 4 10.25 2.89 -9.73
CA LEU A 4 9.65 2.98 -8.41
C LEU A 4 8.78 4.23 -8.26
N ASP A 5 9.19 5.35 -8.88
CA ASP A 5 8.44 6.61 -8.86
C ASP A 5 7.10 6.46 -9.58
N ALA A 6 7.10 5.81 -10.75
CA ALA A 6 5.87 5.55 -11.50
C ALA A 6 4.91 4.64 -10.71
N LEU A 7 5.44 3.59 -10.08
CA LEU A 7 4.63 2.74 -9.18
C LEU A 7 4.06 3.57 -8.02
N PHE A 8 4.87 4.44 -7.41
CA PHE A 8 4.41 5.25 -6.29
C PHE A 8 3.26 6.17 -6.70
N CYS A 9 3.37 6.87 -7.84
CA CYS A 9 2.30 7.71 -8.36
C CYS A 9 1.00 6.92 -8.55
N ASP A 10 1.05 5.77 -9.23
CA ASP A 10 -0.13 4.94 -9.49
C ASP A 10 -0.78 4.45 -8.18
N VAL A 11 0.04 4.09 -7.19
CA VAL A 11 -0.44 3.60 -5.88
C VAL A 11 -0.99 4.73 -5.02
N ASP A 12 -0.41 5.93 -5.08
CA ASP A 12 -0.88 7.09 -4.34
C ASP A 12 -2.25 7.56 -4.86
N ASP A 13 -2.40 7.68 -6.18
CA ASP A 13 -3.69 7.99 -6.83
C ASP A 13 -4.77 6.96 -6.47
N PHE A 14 -4.40 5.67 -6.41
CA PHE A 14 -5.30 4.62 -5.93
C PHE A 14 -5.70 4.83 -4.46
N CYS A 15 -4.74 5.18 -3.58
CA CYS A 15 -5.01 5.34 -2.15
C CYS A 15 -5.92 6.54 -1.84
N VAL A 16 -5.87 7.61 -2.65
CA VAL A 16 -6.77 8.77 -2.55
C VAL A 16 -8.23 8.34 -2.57
N GLU A 17 -8.59 7.43 -3.49
CA GLU A 17 -9.96 6.93 -3.62
C GLU A 17 -10.27 5.76 -2.67
N PHE A 18 -9.29 4.89 -2.44
CA PHE A 18 -9.48 3.68 -1.64
C PHE A 18 -9.61 3.95 -0.14
N GLU A 19 -8.75 4.80 0.44
CA GLU A 19 -8.70 5.02 1.89
C GLU A 19 -10.04 5.51 2.48
N PRO A 20 -10.73 6.51 1.90
CA PRO A 20 -12.01 6.98 2.42
C PRO A 20 -13.09 5.88 2.41
N GLN A 21 -13.15 5.11 1.33
CA GLN A 21 -14.12 4.02 1.18
C GLN A 21 -13.84 2.89 2.18
N TRP A 22 -12.56 2.54 2.35
CA TRP A 22 -12.12 1.54 3.32
C TRP A 22 -12.46 1.96 4.76
N ARG A 23 -12.21 3.23 5.12
CA ARG A 23 -12.56 3.79 6.44
C ARG A 23 -14.06 3.74 6.68
N THR A 24 -14.88 4.12 5.70
CA THR A 24 -16.34 4.04 5.79
C THR A 24 -16.82 2.61 6.05
N LYS A 25 -16.27 1.61 5.33
CA LYS A 25 -16.58 0.20 5.55
C LYS A 25 -16.20 -0.26 6.96
N LEU A 26 -15.02 0.12 7.46
CA LEU A 26 -14.59 -0.24 8.82
C LEU A 26 -15.51 0.32 9.91
N LEU A 27 -16.00 1.55 9.74
CA LEU A 27 -16.97 2.17 10.65
C LEU A 27 -18.28 1.37 10.69
N HIS A 28 -18.78 0.97 9.53
CA HIS A 28 -20.04 0.23 9.41
C HIS A 28 -19.96 -1.17 10.04
N HIS A 29 -18.86 -1.89 9.86
CA HIS A 29 -18.70 -3.26 10.34
C HIS A 29 -18.28 -3.38 11.81
N GLN A 30 -18.21 -2.29 12.58
CA GLN A 30 -17.68 -2.24 13.95
C GLN A 30 -16.26 -2.83 14.10
N GLY A 31 -15.52 -2.99 13.00
CA GLY A 31 -14.15 -3.50 12.96
C GLY A 31 -13.11 -2.45 13.34
N ILE A 32 -13.52 -1.37 13.99
CA ILE A 32 -12.69 -0.21 14.28
C ILE A 32 -11.64 -0.60 15.32
N LYS A 33 -10.39 -0.67 14.89
CA LYS A 33 -9.22 -0.66 15.78
C LYS A 33 -8.74 0.78 15.92
N ARG A 34 -8.19 1.12 17.09
CA ARG A 34 -7.61 2.45 17.37
C ARG A 34 -6.63 2.86 16.26
N ILE A 35 -6.90 3.99 15.61
CA ILE A 35 -5.98 4.58 14.63
C ILE A 35 -4.87 5.29 15.40
N ARG A 36 -3.62 4.86 15.18
CA ARG A 36 -2.43 5.53 15.69
C ARG A 36 -1.68 6.17 14.54
N ALA A 37 -1.00 7.28 14.83
CA ALA A 37 -0.03 7.84 13.90
C ALA A 37 1.01 6.74 13.57
N LYS A 38 1.25 6.57 12.27
CA LYS A 38 2.28 5.69 11.73
C LYS A 38 3.39 6.55 11.15
N SER A 39 4.58 5.99 11.02
CA SER A 39 5.70 6.65 10.32
C SER A 39 5.52 6.65 8.80
N LEU A 40 4.69 5.75 8.27
CA LEU A 40 4.42 5.61 6.83
C LEU A 40 2.91 5.64 6.57
N CYS A 41 2.52 6.27 5.46
CA CYS A 41 1.16 6.24 4.92
C CYS A 41 0.86 4.90 4.23
N LEU A 42 -0.40 4.70 3.81
CA LEU A 42 -0.79 3.46 3.15
C LEU A 42 -0.11 3.30 1.79
N SER A 43 -0.02 4.36 0.99
CA SER A 43 0.59 4.31 -0.35
C SER A 43 2.06 3.91 -0.27
N GLU A 44 2.84 4.49 0.63
CA GLU A 44 4.23 4.09 0.89
C GLU A 44 4.37 2.60 1.23
N ILE A 45 3.53 2.09 2.14
CA ILE A 45 3.54 0.68 2.54
C ILE A 45 3.19 -0.22 1.33
N MET A 46 2.15 0.13 0.57
CA MET A 46 1.72 -0.62 -0.61
C MET A 46 2.80 -0.65 -1.68
N THR A 47 3.42 0.49 -1.99
CA THR A 47 4.52 0.59 -2.95
C THR A 47 5.70 -0.28 -2.55
N ILE A 48 6.13 -0.25 -1.27
CA ILE A 48 7.19 -1.13 -0.77
C ILE A 48 6.83 -2.60 -0.97
N LEU A 49 5.61 -3.01 -0.62
CA LEU A 49 5.18 -4.40 -0.77
C LEU A 49 5.16 -4.83 -2.24
N ILE A 50 4.60 -4.02 -3.13
CA ILE A 50 4.50 -4.34 -4.57
C ILE A 50 5.91 -4.44 -5.17
N ALA A 51 6.77 -3.45 -4.93
CA ALA A 51 8.15 -3.45 -5.40
C ALA A 51 8.93 -4.65 -4.84
N PHE A 52 8.73 -4.98 -3.57
CA PHE A 52 9.35 -6.15 -2.94
C PHE A 52 8.95 -7.46 -3.64
N HIS A 53 7.68 -7.60 -4.03
CA HIS A 53 7.18 -8.75 -4.76
C HIS A 53 7.68 -8.79 -6.22
N GLN A 54 7.65 -7.67 -6.93
CA GLN A 54 8.07 -7.57 -8.34
C GLN A 54 9.56 -7.79 -8.55
N ASN A 55 10.40 -7.43 -7.57
CA ASN A 55 11.83 -7.68 -7.63
C ASN A 55 12.23 -9.07 -7.09
N HIS A 56 11.23 -9.92 -6.79
CA HIS A 56 11.45 -11.31 -6.37
C HIS A 56 12.39 -11.46 -5.16
N TYR A 57 12.38 -10.51 -4.22
CA TYR A 57 13.27 -10.51 -3.04
C TYR A 57 13.14 -11.76 -2.15
N ARG A 58 12.06 -12.54 -2.28
CA ARG A 58 11.90 -13.84 -1.59
C ARG A 58 12.41 -15.05 -2.38
N ASN A 59 12.70 -14.89 -3.67
CA ASN A 59 13.16 -15.97 -4.52
C ASN A 59 14.65 -15.78 -4.85
N PHE A 60 15.49 -16.43 -4.06
CA PHE A 60 16.94 -16.42 -4.20
C PHE A 60 17.46 -16.97 -5.55
N LYS A 61 16.64 -17.75 -6.27
CA LYS A 61 16.98 -18.33 -7.59
C LYS A 61 16.35 -17.58 -8.77
N TYR A 62 15.77 -16.42 -8.52
CA TYR A 62 15.16 -15.64 -9.59
C TYR A 62 16.20 -15.03 -10.55
N PHE A 63 17.47 -14.96 -10.11
CA PHE A 63 18.62 -14.50 -10.89
C PHE A 63 19.58 -15.66 -11.17
#